data_AF-A0A1I2NL14-F1
#
_entry.id   AF-A0A1I2NL14-F1
#
_cell.length_a   1.000
_cell.length_b   1.000
_cell.length_c   1.000
_cell.angle_alpha   90.00
_cell.angle_beta   90.00
_cell.angle_gamma   90.00
#
_symmetry.space_group_name_H-M   'P 1'
#
loop_
_entity.id
_entity.type
_entity.pdbx_description
1 polymer ?
#
loop_
_entity_poly.entity_id
_entity_poly.type
_entity_poly.pdbx_seq_one_letter_code
_entity_poly.pdbx_strand_id
1 'polypeptide(L)'
;MGDFNDDPTNKSFKEVLKTVATQNEVNPHQLYNPMEKMLKKGMGTLAYRDGWNLFDQILVSGGLTGRNYSTFQFYKTGIFNKKQLITEKGQYKGYPFRSYGYSGYQGGYSDHFPVYIYLLKEVSSNPSRDNK
;
A
#
# COMPACT_ATOMS: atom_id res chain seq x y z
N MET A 1 -0.67 5.61 7.57
CA MET A 1 -0.80 5.32 6.14
C MET A 1 -0.72 6.63 5.39
N GLY A 2 -0.11 6.64 4.21
CA GLY A 2 0.01 7.85 3.38
C GLY A 2 1.32 7.87 2.61
N ASP A 3 1.57 8.99 1.94
CA ASP A 3 2.85 9.30 1.31
C ASP A 3 3.88 9.69 2.38
N PHE A 4 4.93 8.88 2.52
CA PHE A 4 6.02 9.12 3.48
C PHE A 4 7.27 9.75 2.86
N ASN A 5 7.32 9.96 1.54
CA ASN A 5 8.52 10.39 0.81
C ASN A 5 9.78 9.52 1.04
N ASP A 6 9.60 8.28 1.47
CA ASP A 6 10.65 7.30 1.71
C ASP A 6 10.16 5.95 1.21
N ASP A 7 11.06 5.13 0.67
CA ASP A 7 10.82 3.72 0.39
C ASP A 7 10.78 2.90 1.70
N PRO A 8 10.11 1.74 1.71
CA PRO A 8 10.03 0.83 2.85
C PRO A 8 11.38 0.45 3.50
N THR A 9 12.48 0.57 2.75
CA THR A 9 13.84 0.20 3.18
C THR A 9 14.67 1.39 3.70
N ASN A 10 14.15 2.62 3.66
CA ASN A 10 14.87 3.79 4.17
C ASN A 10 15.00 3.79 5.69
N LYS A 11 15.94 4.60 6.20
CA LYS A 11 16.30 4.68 7.63
C LYS A 11 15.12 5.08 8.52
N SER A 12 14.24 5.95 8.04
CA SER A 12 13.01 6.33 8.74
C SER A 12 12.17 5.10 9.12
N PHE A 13 12.08 4.11 8.25
CA PHE A 13 11.35 2.87 8.51
C PHE A 13 12.18 1.82 9.23
N LYS A 14 13.47 1.67 8.92
CA LYS A 14 14.29 0.57 9.44
C LYS A 14 14.96 0.89 10.78
N GLU A 15 15.41 2.12 10.97
CA GLU A 15 16.17 2.54 12.17
C GLU A 15 15.29 3.30 13.16
N VAL A 16 14.43 4.21 12.68
CA VAL A 16 13.59 5.06 13.54
C VAL A 16 12.31 4.32 13.94
N LEU A 17 11.45 3.97 12.98
CA LEU A 17 10.20 3.25 13.24
C LEU A 17 10.39 1.75 13.49
N LYS A 18 11.57 1.21 13.16
CA LYS A 18 11.96 -0.20 13.37
C LYS A 18 10.93 -1.20 12.83
N THR A 19 10.44 -0.93 11.62
CA THR A 19 9.44 -1.77 10.96
C THR A 19 10.01 -3.14 10.58
N VAL A 20 9.18 -4.17 10.75
CA VAL A 20 9.51 -5.56 10.42
C VAL A 20 8.89 -5.93 9.08
N ALA A 21 9.62 -6.67 8.23
CA ALA A 21 9.21 -7.00 6.86
C ALA A 21 8.53 -8.37 6.74
N THR A 22 8.71 -9.23 7.74
CA THR A 22 8.20 -10.61 7.75
C THR A 22 7.12 -10.73 8.80
N GLN A 23 5.88 -10.98 8.38
CA GLN A 23 4.72 -11.05 9.28
C GLN A 23 4.90 -12.01 10.46
N ASN A 24 5.55 -13.17 10.25
CA ASN A 24 5.76 -14.18 11.30
C ASN A 24 6.81 -13.76 12.35
N GLU A 25 7.59 -12.72 12.09
CA GLU A 25 8.61 -12.19 13.01
C GLU A 25 8.10 -10.98 13.82
N VAL A 26 6.86 -10.54 13.57
CA VAL A 26 6.27 -9.35 14.19
C VAL A 26 5.67 -9.72 15.55
N ASN A 27 6.09 -9.03 16.60
CA ASN A 27 5.40 -9.08 17.88
C ASN A 27 4.30 -7.99 17.99
N PRO A 28 3.34 -8.11 18.93
CA PRO A 28 2.21 -7.17 19.03
C PRO A 28 2.57 -5.69 19.20
N HIS A 29 3.78 -5.39 19.68
CA HIS A 29 4.27 -4.03 19.94
C HIS A 29 5.13 -3.46 18.80
N GLN A 30 5.29 -4.20 17.70
CA GLN A 30 6.04 -3.77 16.52
C GLN A 30 5.13 -3.28 15.39
N LEU A 31 5.72 -2.53 14.47
CA LEU A 31 5.10 -2.15 13.21
C LEU A 31 5.53 -3.13 12.11
N TYR A 32 4.56 -3.73 11.45
CA TYR A 32 4.74 -4.53 10.26
C TYR A 32 4.65 -3.65 9.00
N ASN A 33 5.64 -3.74 8.12
CA ASN A 33 5.61 -3.12 6.79
C ASN A 33 5.41 -4.19 5.70
N PRO A 34 4.16 -4.48 5.28
CA PRO A 34 3.90 -5.46 4.23
C PRO A 34 4.39 -5.03 2.85
N MET A 35 4.69 -3.74 2.67
CA MET A 35 5.02 -3.14 1.37
C MET A 35 6.50 -3.26 1.02
N GLU A 36 7.38 -3.60 1.98
CA GLU A 36 8.80 -3.88 1.70
C GLU A 36 8.97 -5.02 0.69
N LYS A 37 8.13 -6.07 0.78
CA LYS A 37 8.13 -7.17 -0.20
C LYS A 37 7.68 -6.75 -1.60
N MET A 38 6.87 -5.70 -1.70
CA MET A 38 6.39 -5.15 -2.97
C MET A 38 7.50 -4.34 -3.64
N LEU A 39 8.21 -3.50 -2.88
CA LEU A 39 9.40 -2.78 -3.35
C LEU A 39 10.45 -3.76 -3.89
N LYS A 40 10.76 -4.84 -3.14
CA LYS A 40 11.71 -5.88 -3.59
C LYS A 40 11.31 -6.59 -4.89
N LYS A 41 10.03 -6.53 -5.27
CA LYS A 41 9.50 -7.05 -6.54
C LYS A 41 9.47 -6.00 -7.66
N GLY A 42 10.03 -4.81 -7.42
CA GLY A 42 10.04 -3.70 -8.37
C GLY A 42 8.71 -2.95 -8.48
N MET A 43 7.82 -3.05 -7.49
CA MET A 43 6.57 -2.29 -7.48
C MET A 43 6.78 -0.93 -6.81
N GLY A 44 6.13 0.10 -7.34
CA GLY A 44 6.12 1.45 -6.77
C GLY A 44 4.76 2.11 -6.91
N THR A 45 4.55 3.18 -6.15
CA THR A 45 3.37 4.05 -6.25
C THR A 45 3.62 5.24 -7.15
N LEU A 46 4.88 5.65 -7.33
CA LEU A 46 5.26 6.69 -8.29
C LEU A 46 6.52 6.28 -9.07
N ALA A 47 6.70 6.93 -10.21
CA ALA A 47 7.87 6.73 -11.05
C ALA A 47 8.59 8.07 -11.31
N TYR A 48 9.91 8.04 -11.20
CA TYR A 48 10.79 9.19 -11.44
C TYR A 48 12.10 8.73 -12.08
N ARG A 49 12.48 9.35 -13.21
CA ARG A 49 13.70 9.02 -13.97
C ARG A 49 13.83 7.51 -14.24
N ASP A 50 12.72 6.89 -14.64
CA ASP A 50 12.60 5.46 -14.94
C ASP A 50 12.86 4.51 -13.76
N GLY A 51 12.88 5.05 -12.53
CA GLY A 51 12.87 4.31 -11.28
C GLY A 51 11.51 4.34 -10.60
N TRP A 52 11.14 3.23 -9.96
CA TRP A 52 9.95 3.13 -9.11
C TRP A 52 10.31 3.43 -7.65
N ASN A 53 9.52 4.30 -7.02
CA ASN A 53 9.54 4.50 -5.58
C ASN A 53 8.20 4.06 -4.98
N LEU A 54 8.23 3.61 -3.73
CA LEU A 54 7.07 3.15 -2.97
C LEU A 54 6.84 4.04 -1.74
N PHE A 55 6.54 5.31 -1.99
CA PHE A 55 6.37 6.30 -0.92
C PHE A 55 5.02 6.18 -0.22
N ASP A 56 3.96 5.82 -0.95
CA ASP A 56 2.65 5.59 -0.37
C ASP A 56 2.65 4.23 0.32
N GLN A 57 2.54 4.22 1.64
CA GLN A 57 2.67 3.00 2.43
C GLN A 57 1.55 2.84 3.47
N ILE A 58 1.18 1.59 3.71
CA ILE A 58 0.30 1.18 4.81
C ILE A 58 1.12 0.31 5.77
N LEU A 59 1.45 0.88 6.93
CA LEU A 59 2.02 0.15 8.05
C LEU A 59 0.91 -0.46 8.90
N VAL A 60 1.18 -1.62 9.47
CA VAL A 60 0.21 -2.40 10.24
C VAL A 60 0.77 -2.66 11.63
N SER A 61 0.02 -2.36 12.68
CA SER A 61 0.41 -2.74 14.04
C SER A 61 0.44 -4.25 14.20
N GLY A 62 1.44 -4.81 14.90
CA GLY A 62 1.58 -6.24 15.11
C GLY A 62 0.38 -6.91 15.79
N GLY A 63 -0.40 -6.17 16.58
CA GLY A 63 -1.67 -6.67 17.12
C GLY A 63 -2.72 -7.03 16.07
N LEU A 64 -2.58 -6.56 14.82
CA LEU A 64 -3.43 -6.86 13.68
C LEU A 64 -2.81 -7.91 12.74
N THR A 65 -1.66 -8.50 13.06
CA THR A 65 -1.02 -9.51 12.19
C THR A 65 -1.27 -10.95 12.63
N GLY A 66 -2.23 -11.16 13.54
CA GLY A 66 -2.61 -12.47 14.06
C GLY A 66 -3.38 -13.34 13.05
N ARG A 67 -3.57 -14.61 13.39
CA ARG A 67 -4.39 -15.57 12.62
C ARG A 67 -5.74 -15.87 13.27
N ASN A 68 -6.06 -15.20 14.38
CA ASN A 68 -7.38 -15.28 15.01
C ASN A 68 -8.28 -14.21 14.38
N TYR A 69 -9.23 -14.64 13.56
CA TYR A 69 -10.13 -13.76 12.80
C TYR A 69 -11.43 -13.40 13.54
N SER A 70 -11.52 -13.61 14.86
CA SER A 70 -12.65 -13.09 15.68
C SER A 70 -12.77 -11.56 15.62
N THR A 71 -11.64 -10.88 15.40
CA THR A 71 -11.55 -9.45 15.07
C THR A 71 -10.90 -9.26 13.70
N PHE A 72 -10.86 -8.02 13.21
CA PHE A 72 -10.15 -7.72 11.96
C PHE A 72 -8.66 -8.02 12.08
N GLN A 73 -8.14 -8.81 11.14
CA GLN A 73 -6.73 -9.12 11.01
C GLN A 73 -6.26 -8.82 9.60
N PHE A 74 -5.00 -8.43 9.49
CA PHE A 74 -4.30 -8.21 8.23
C PHE A 74 -4.31 -9.47 7.37
N TYR A 75 -4.62 -9.27 6.09
CA TYR A 75 -4.52 -10.32 5.09
C TYR A 75 -3.51 -9.98 4.00
N LYS A 76 -3.65 -8.82 3.34
CA LYS A 76 -2.70 -8.35 2.33
C LYS A 76 -2.84 -6.86 2.07
N THR A 77 -1.79 -6.23 1.55
CA THR A 77 -1.83 -4.91 0.92
C THR A 77 -1.66 -5.03 -0.59
N GLY A 78 -1.99 -3.97 -1.31
CA GLY A 78 -1.74 -3.86 -2.73
C GLY A 78 -1.63 -2.42 -3.21
N ILE A 79 -1.10 -2.25 -4.42
CA ILE A 79 -1.06 -1.00 -5.17
C ILE A 79 -2.12 -1.12 -6.26
N PHE A 80 -3.01 -0.14 -6.34
CA PHE A 80 -4.07 -0.11 -7.33
C PHE A 80 -3.58 0.57 -8.60
N ASN A 81 -3.17 -0.23 -9.58
CA ASN A 81 -2.60 0.22 -10.86
C ASN A 81 -3.46 -0.24 -12.06
N LYS A 82 -4.78 -0.02 -11.98
CA LYS A 82 -5.67 -0.32 -13.13
C LYS A 82 -5.31 0.54 -14.33
N LYS A 83 -5.58 0.02 -15.53
CA LYS A 83 -5.21 0.64 -16.82
C LYS A 83 -5.62 2.12 -16.93
N GLN A 84 -6.78 2.50 -16.39
CA GLN A 84 -7.26 3.88 -16.42
C GLN A 84 -6.36 4.87 -15.65
N LEU A 85 -5.59 4.38 -14.67
CA LEU A 85 -4.67 5.19 -13.88
C LEU A 85 -3.27 5.25 -14.47
N ILE A 86 -3.04 4.65 -15.64
CA ILE A 86 -1.71 4.53 -16.26
C ILE A 86 -1.65 5.40 -17.51
N THR A 87 -0.58 6.17 -17.64
CA THR A 87 -0.25 6.90 -18.86
C THR A 87 0.01 5.90 -20.00
N GLU A 88 -0.80 5.92 -21.06
CA GLU A 88 -0.74 4.89 -22.11
C GLU A 88 0.31 5.15 -23.20
N LYS A 89 0.72 6.41 -23.40
CA LYS A 89 1.50 6.85 -24.56
C LYS A 89 2.53 7.92 -24.19
N GLY A 90 3.48 8.15 -25.09
CA GLY A 90 4.52 9.16 -24.94
C GLY A 90 5.63 8.75 -23.98
N GLN A 91 6.47 9.72 -23.61
CA GLN A 91 7.68 9.50 -22.80
C GLN A 91 7.39 8.92 -21.41
N TYR A 92 6.21 9.16 -20.84
CA TYR A 92 5.80 8.68 -19.51
C TYR A 92 4.93 7.42 -19.57
N LYS A 93 4.95 6.67 -20.69
CA LYS A 93 4.16 5.45 -20.82
C LYS A 93 4.48 4.49 -19.66
N GLY A 94 3.44 4.02 -18.96
CA GLY A 94 3.56 3.15 -17.79
C GLY A 94 3.57 3.87 -16.43
N TYR A 95 3.73 5.19 -16.41
CA TYR A 95 3.69 6.00 -15.18
C TYR A 95 2.24 6.24 -14.74
N PRO A 96 1.99 6.62 -13.48
CA PRO A 96 0.68 7.12 -13.06
C PRO A 96 0.17 8.24 -13.96
N PHE A 97 -1.11 8.20 -14.30
CA PHE A 97 -1.76 9.20 -15.13
C PHE A 97 -2.05 10.44 -14.30
N ARG A 98 -1.08 11.35 -14.29
CA ARG A 98 -1.06 12.56 -13.46
C ARG A 98 -2.10 13.60 -13.85
N SER A 99 -2.63 14.30 -12.85
CA SER A 99 -3.58 15.39 -13.04
C SER A 99 -2.91 16.62 -13.65
N TYR A 100 -1.70 16.96 -13.21
CA TYR A 100 -0.96 18.13 -13.69
C TYR A 100 0.45 17.74 -14.15
N GLY A 101 0.87 18.30 -15.28
CA GLY A 101 2.22 18.21 -15.81
C GLY A 101 2.78 19.60 -16.14
N TYR A 102 3.92 19.64 -16.83
CA TYR A 102 4.59 20.90 -17.19
C TYR A 102 3.68 21.84 -18.03
N SER A 103 2.84 21.28 -18.89
CA SER A 103 1.90 22.04 -19.73
C SER A 103 0.54 22.32 -19.06
N GLY A 104 0.41 22.10 -17.74
CA GLY A 104 -0.83 22.27 -17.00
C GLY A 104 -1.61 20.96 -16.83
N TYR A 105 -2.94 21.08 -16.67
CA TYR A 105 -3.83 19.94 -16.43
C TYR A 105 -3.82 18.94 -17.60
N GLN A 106 -3.65 17.66 -17.31
CA GLN A 106 -3.51 16.57 -18.30
C GLN A 106 -4.75 15.65 -18.37
N GLY A 107 -5.77 15.87 -17.52
CA GLY A 107 -6.94 14.99 -17.48
C GLY A 107 -6.77 13.71 -16.66
N GLY A 108 -5.61 13.53 -16.01
CA GLY A 108 -5.34 12.38 -15.15
C GLY A 108 -5.91 12.51 -13.75
N TYR A 109 -5.57 11.53 -12.91
CA TYR A 109 -6.09 11.35 -11.55
C TYR A 109 -5.08 11.73 -10.47
N SER A 110 -3.84 11.27 -10.62
CA SER A 110 -2.74 11.49 -9.66
C SER A 110 -1.42 11.04 -10.26
N ASP A 111 -0.32 11.68 -9.89
CA ASP A 111 1.04 11.23 -10.17
C ASP A 111 1.50 10.06 -9.26
N HIS A 112 0.62 9.59 -8.36
CA HIS A 112 0.80 8.43 -7.50
C HIS A 112 -0.32 7.39 -7.71
N PHE A 113 0.00 6.11 -7.61
CA PHE A 113 -0.97 5.03 -7.53
C PHE A 113 -1.53 4.90 -6.11
N PRO A 114 -2.85 4.71 -5.95
CA PRO A 114 -3.43 4.44 -4.64
C PRO A 114 -2.93 3.12 -4.04
N VAL A 115 -2.90 3.05 -2.72
CA VAL A 115 -2.60 1.83 -1.96
C VAL A 115 -3.81 1.40 -1.16
N TYR A 116 -3.96 0.09 -0.95
CA TYR A 116 -5.07 -0.47 -0.20
C TYR A 116 -4.64 -1.64 0.67
N ILE A 117 -5.49 -1.99 1.63
CA ILE A 117 -5.33 -3.09 2.56
C ILE A 117 -6.61 -3.92 2.62
N TYR A 118 -6.47 -5.24 2.71
CA TYR A 118 -7.54 -6.15 3.06
C TYR A 118 -7.37 -6.59 4.51
N LEU A 119 -8.45 -6.41 5.27
CA LEU A 119 -8.61 -6.96 6.61
C LEU A 119 -9.71 -8.02 6.57
N LEU A 120 -9.47 -9.16 7.21
CA LEU A 120 -10.44 -10.24 7.31
C LEU A 120 -10.96 -10.32 8.73
N LYS A 121 -12.25 -10.61 8.85
CA LYS A 121 -12.93 -10.94 10.10
C LYS A 121 -13.92 -12.07 9.80
N GLU A 122 -13.95 -13.07 10.64
CA GLU A 122 -14.92 -14.16 10.57
C GLU A 122 -16.32 -13.61 10.83
N VAL A 123 -17.27 -14.02 9.99
CA VAL A 123 -18.69 -13.69 10.18
C VAL A 123 -19.26 -14.71 11.17
N SER A 124 -19.81 -14.24 12.29
CA SER A 124 -20.51 -15.12 13.22
C SER A 124 -21.69 -15.79 12.53
N SER A 125 -21.81 -17.12 12.66
CA SER A 125 -22.78 -17.98 11.98
C SER A 125 -24.24 -17.83 12.43
N ASN A 126 -24.64 -16.66 12.94
CA ASN A 126 -26.03 -16.37 13.32
C ASN A 126 -26.50 -15.10 12.63
N PRO A 127 -27.07 -15.18 11.40
CA PRO A 127 -27.83 -14.08 10.85
C PRO A 127 -29.17 -14.07 11.59
N SER A 128 -29.25 -13.36 12.72
CA SER A 128 -30.54 -12.90 13.20
C SER A 128 -31.11 -12.05 12.07
N ARG A 129 -32.12 -12.59 11.38
CA ARG A 129 -32.90 -11.89 10.37
C ARG A 129 -33.33 -10.55 10.96
N ASP A 130 -32.71 -9.47 10.49
CA ASP A 130 -33.28 -8.15 10.62
C ASP A 130 -34.51 -8.12 9.72
N ASN A 131 -35.64 -8.57 10.27
CA ASN A 131 -36.95 -8.28 9.72
C ASN A 131 -37.17 -6.76 9.82
N LYS A 132 -37.03 -6.08 8.69
CA LYS A 132 -37.71 -4.83 8.39
C LYS A 132 -38.40 -4.93 7.05
#